data_AF-A0A7D7QSX8-F1
#
_entry.id   AF-A0A7D7QSX8-F1
#
_cell.length_a   1.000
_cell.length_b   1.000
_cell.length_c   1.000
_cell.angle_alpha   90.00
_cell.angle_beta   90.00
_cell.angle_gamma   90.00
#
_symmetry.space_group_name_H-M   'P 1'
#
loop_
_entity.id
_entity.type
_entity.pdbx_description
1 polymer ?
#
loop_
_entity_poly.entity_id
_entity_poly.type
_entity_poly.pdbx_seq_one_letter_code
_entity_poly.pdbx_strand_id
1 'polypeptide(L)'
;MQGDNSEGLFHLFAQGYLRLLRLITYSSLYAYLPKWTSAWDTWQLCLFAVPSLNELEYLFGRIGQDFHKHIDSHLRYSDLVGRLSSQELTVMDEILTRLSEKLASIIKVKNLE
;
A
#
# COMPACT_ATOMS: atom_id res chain seq x y z
N MET A 1 14.32 18.26 23.17
CA MET A 1 13.38 17.94 22.08
C MET A 1 13.88 16.66 21.43
N GLN A 2 13.39 15.50 21.86
CA GLN A 2 13.62 14.25 21.14
C GLN A 2 12.83 14.36 19.84
N GLY A 3 13.54 14.65 18.74
CA GLY A 3 12.92 14.74 17.43
C GLY A 3 12.51 13.35 17.01
N ASP A 4 11.21 13.10 16.91
CA ASP A 4 10.68 11.89 16.28
C ASP A 4 11.22 11.83 14.87
N ASN A 5 12.19 10.94 14.65
CA ASN A 5 12.80 10.74 13.35
C ASN A 5 11.83 9.94 12.48
N SER A 6 11.01 10.66 11.72
CA SER A 6 10.06 10.10 10.75
C SER A 6 10.67 9.93 9.35
N GLU A 7 11.97 10.21 9.20
CA GLU A 7 12.66 10.06 7.92
C GLU A 7 12.65 8.60 7.47
N GLY A 8 12.38 8.37 6.18
CA GLY A 8 12.32 7.03 5.60
C GLY A 8 11.05 6.23 5.90
N LEU A 9 10.16 6.68 6.78
CA LEU A 9 8.90 5.96 7.08
C LEU A 9 7.99 5.86 5.84
N PHE A 10 7.95 6.89 5.00
CA PHE A 10 7.19 6.82 3.75
C PHE A 10 7.75 5.78 2.78
N HIS A 11 9.08 5.63 2.73
CA HIS A 11 9.71 4.61 1.90
C HIS A 11 9.34 3.20 2.37
N LEU A 12 9.38 2.96 3.70
CA LEU A 12 8.97 1.68 4.28
C LEU A 12 7.48 1.39 4.02
N PHE A 13 6.63 2.40 4.18
CA PHE A 13 5.22 2.30 3.84
C PHE A 13 5.00 1.97 2.36
N ALA A 14 5.66 2.68 1.45
CA ALA A 14 5.56 2.44 0.01
C ALA A 14 5.94 1.00 -0.36
N GLN A 15 7.01 0.47 0.25
CA GLN A 15 7.39 -0.94 0.09
C GLN A 15 6.34 -1.90 0.64
N GLY A 16 5.85 -1.66 1.86
CA GLY A 16 4.83 -2.48 2.52
C GLY A 16 3.53 -2.52 1.72
N TYR A 17 3.04 -1.34 1.32
CA TYR A 17 1.87 -1.16 0.49
C TYR A 17 1.97 -1.98 -0.81
N LEU A 18 3.03 -1.80 -1.60
CA LEU A 18 3.19 -2.55 -2.85
C LEU A 18 3.28 -4.06 -2.65
N ARG A 19 3.96 -4.51 -1.59
CA ARG A 19 4.07 -5.94 -1.27
C ARG A 19 2.71 -6.52 -0.92
N LEU A 20 1.92 -5.84 -0.10
CA LEU A 20 0.57 -6.27 0.25
C LEU A 20 -0.33 -6.36 -0.98
N LEU A 21 -0.33 -5.35 -1.85
CA LEU A 21 -1.10 -5.40 -3.11
C LEU A 21 -0.70 -6.61 -3.98
N ARG A 22 0.61 -6.86 -4.11
CA ARG A 22 1.10 -8.02 -4.88
C ARG A 22 0.64 -9.34 -4.27
N LEU A 23 0.71 -9.47 -2.94
CA LEU A 23 0.23 -10.67 -2.24
C LEU A 23 -1.28 -10.87 -2.40
N ILE A 24 -2.06 -9.80 -2.25
CA ILE A 24 -3.52 -9.83 -2.48
C ILE A 24 -3.83 -10.29 -3.91
N THR A 25 -3.15 -9.71 -4.90
CA THR A 25 -3.32 -10.07 -6.31
C THR A 25 -2.96 -11.53 -6.53
N TYR A 26 -1.82 -11.97 -6.01
CA TYR A 26 -1.32 -13.34 -6.14
C TYR A 26 -2.29 -14.37 -5.53
N SER A 27 -2.75 -14.13 -4.30
CA SER A 27 -3.71 -14.99 -3.61
C SER A 27 -5.08 -14.98 -4.30
N SER A 28 -5.47 -13.86 -4.91
CA SER A 28 -6.80 -13.69 -5.52
C SER A 28 -6.89 -14.24 -6.95
N LEU A 29 -5.82 -14.09 -7.75
CA LEU A 29 -5.78 -14.46 -9.18
C LEU A 29 -4.99 -15.75 -9.47
N TYR A 30 -5.02 -16.72 -8.57
CA TYR A 30 -4.38 -18.04 -8.76
C TYR A 30 -2.91 -17.97 -9.21
N ALA A 31 -2.08 -17.30 -8.40
CA ALA A 31 -0.64 -17.20 -8.57
C ALA A 31 -0.13 -16.28 -9.70
N TYR A 32 -0.95 -15.36 -10.20
CA TYR A 32 -0.45 -14.26 -11.03
C TYR A 32 0.28 -13.21 -10.17
N LEU A 33 1.60 -13.08 -10.38
CA LEU A 33 2.42 -12.05 -9.74
C LEU A 33 2.78 -10.95 -10.75
N PRO A 34 2.23 -9.74 -10.64
CA PRO A 34 2.61 -8.62 -11.49
C PRO A 34 4.09 -8.28 -11.25
N LYS A 35 4.92 -8.39 -12.29
CA LYS A 35 6.31 -7.91 -12.26
C LYS A 35 6.38 -6.54 -12.92
N TRP A 36 7.05 -5.59 -12.27
CA TRP A 36 7.39 -4.26 -12.82
C TRP A 36 6.19 -3.36 -13.18
N THR A 37 5.12 -3.42 -12.41
CA THR A 37 3.96 -2.52 -12.55
C THR A 37 4.11 -1.29 -11.66
N SER A 38 3.57 -0.15 -12.10
CA SER A 38 3.46 1.06 -11.27
C SER A 38 2.57 0.78 -10.05
N ALA A 39 2.64 1.65 -9.03
CA ALA A 39 1.74 1.57 -7.89
C ALA A 39 0.27 1.63 -8.33
N TRP A 40 -0.04 2.48 -9.31
CA TRP A 40 -1.39 2.60 -9.88
C TRP A 40 -1.84 1.32 -10.60
N ASP A 41 -1.03 0.76 -11.48
CA ASP A 41 -1.41 -0.45 -12.22
C ASP A 41 -1.60 -1.64 -11.26
N THR A 42 -0.75 -1.72 -10.23
CA THR A 42 -0.87 -2.75 -9.19
C THR A 42 -2.16 -2.58 -8.39
N TRP A 43 -2.57 -1.33 -8.10
CA TRP A 43 -3.84 -1.03 -7.46
C TRP A 43 -5.04 -1.44 -8.33
N GLN A 44 -5.03 -1.10 -9.62
CA GLN A 44 -6.10 -1.48 -10.54
C GLN A 44 -6.26 -3.00 -10.66
N LEU A 45 -5.15 -3.75 -10.68
CA LEU A 45 -5.19 -5.21 -10.64
C LEU A 45 -5.77 -5.74 -9.32
N CYS A 46 -5.45 -5.11 -8.19
CA CYS A 46 -6.06 -5.44 -6.90
C CYS A 46 -7.57 -5.19 -6.91
N LEU A 47 -8.03 -4.06 -7.45
CA LEU A 47 -9.46 -3.75 -7.55
C LEU A 47 -10.19 -4.73 -8.47
N PHE A 48 -9.58 -5.11 -9.58
CA PHE A 48 -10.13 -6.14 -10.46
C PHE A 48 -10.31 -7.47 -9.71
N ALA A 49 -9.32 -7.87 -8.90
CA ALA A 49 -9.36 -9.12 -8.16
C ALA A 49 -10.26 -9.07 -6.91
N VAL A 50 -10.31 -7.92 -6.23
CA VAL A 50 -10.99 -7.70 -4.95
C VAL A 50 -11.67 -6.32 -4.96
N PRO A 51 -12.87 -6.18 -5.57
CA PRO A 51 -13.52 -4.87 -5.76
C PRO A 51 -13.85 -4.13 -4.46
N SER A 52 -14.04 -4.86 -3.35
CA SER A 52 -14.31 -4.27 -2.04
C SER A 52 -13.17 -3.40 -1.51
N LEU A 53 -11.94 -3.54 -2.02
CA LEU A 53 -10.83 -2.67 -1.64
C LEU A 53 -11.01 -1.21 -2.07
N ASN A 54 -11.92 -0.92 -3.01
CA ASN A 54 -12.23 0.46 -3.42
C ASN A 54 -12.63 1.36 -2.24
N GLU A 55 -13.14 0.78 -1.15
CA GLU A 55 -13.42 1.52 0.07
C GLU A 55 -12.19 2.20 0.69
N LEU A 56 -10.95 1.84 0.30
CA LEU A 56 -9.73 2.49 0.80
C LEU A 56 -9.35 3.76 0.04
N GLU A 57 -9.96 4.07 -1.10
CA GLU A 57 -9.55 5.22 -1.92
C GLU A 57 -9.70 6.57 -1.19
N TYR A 58 -10.65 6.68 -0.25
CA TYR A 58 -10.78 7.90 0.56
C TYR A 58 -9.54 8.13 1.44
N LEU A 59 -8.83 7.08 1.87
CA LEU A 59 -7.60 7.19 2.66
C LEU A 59 -6.45 7.73 1.80
N PHE A 60 -6.37 7.33 0.54
CA PHE A 60 -5.33 7.81 -0.38
C PHE A 60 -5.45 9.33 -0.57
N GLY A 61 -6.68 9.83 -0.73
CA GLY A 61 -6.95 11.27 -0.82
C GLY A 61 -6.54 12.07 0.41
N ARG A 62 -6.48 11.44 1.59
CA ARG A 62 -6.01 12.07 2.85
C ARG A 62 -4.50 12.22 2.93
N ILE A 63 -3.74 11.47 2.11
CA ILE A 63 -2.29 11.60 1.98
C ILE A 63 -1.96 12.58 0.85
N GLY A 64 -2.66 12.50 -0.28
CA GLY A 64 -2.49 13.48 -1.36
C GLY A 64 -3.19 13.07 -2.67
N GLN A 65 -3.45 14.05 -3.54
CA GLN A 65 -4.16 13.84 -4.82
C GLN A 65 -3.41 12.90 -5.79
N ASP A 66 -2.08 12.80 -5.67
CA ASP A 66 -1.22 11.99 -6.52
C ASP A 66 -0.58 10.82 -5.75
N PHE A 67 -1.33 10.22 -4.81
CA PHE A 67 -0.86 9.16 -3.91
C PHE A 67 0.00 8.09 -4.60
N HIS A 68 -0.48 7.46 -5.68
CA HIS A 68 0.27 6.40 -6.37
C HIS A 68 1.56 6.90 -7.02
N LYS A 69 1.57 8.14 -7.55
CA LYS A 69 2.81 8.75 -8.07
C LYS A 69 3.81 9.01 -6.93
N HIS A 70 3.33 9.41 -5.76
CA HIS A 70 4.17 9.60 -4.58
C HIS A 70 4.80 8.28 -4.13
N ILE A 71 4.04 7.18 -4.16
CA ILE A 71 4.55 5.82 -3.88
C ILE A 71 5.66 5.46 -4.87
N ASP A 72 5.40 5.59 -6.17
CA ASP A 72 6.39 5.28 -7.21
C ASP A 72 7.67 6.12 -7.07
N SER A 73 7.52 7.40 -6.72
CA SER A 73 8.65 8.31 -6.48
C SER A 73 9.50 7.85 -5.30
N HIS A 74 8.89 7.55 -4.15
CA HIS A 74 9.63 7.10 -2.97
C HIS A 74 10.26 5.72 -3.14
N LEU A 75 9.71 4.85 -4.00
CA LEU A 75 10.33 3.58 -4.34
C LEU A 75 11.55 3.75 -5.27
N ARG A 76 11.54 4.78 -6.12
CA ARG A 76 12.63 5.06 -7.07
C ARG A 76 13.76 5.87 -6.44
N TYR A 77 13.42 6.80 -5.54
CA TYR A 77 14.35 7.75 -4.94
C TYR A 77 14.30 7.62 -3.42
N SER A 78 15.30 6.95 -2.84
CA SER A 78 15.38 6.67 -1.40
C SER A 78 15.88 7.86 -0.57
N ASP A 79 16.36 8.91 -1.23
CA ASP A 79 16.89 10.15 -0.67
C ASP A 79 15.81 11.23 -0.47
N LEU A 80 14.55 10.92 -0.79
CA LEU A 80 13.43 11.82 -0.55
C LEU A 80 13.17 11.96 0.95
N VAL A 81 13.69 13.04 1.52
CA VAL A 81 13.42 13.46 2.91
C VAL A 81 12.14 14.29 2.92
N GLY A 82 11.03 13.65 3.29
CA GLY A 82 9.74 14.31 3.50
C GLY A 82 9.44 14.46 5.00
N ARG A 83 8.92 15.62 5.41
CA ARG A 83 8.30 15.75 6.74
C ARG A 83 6.90 15.16 6.68
N LEU A 84 6.69 14.04 7.37
CA LEU A 84 5.36 13.46 7.56
C LEU A 84 4.70 14.09 8.77
N SER A 85 3.46 14.53 8.60
CA SER A 85 2.60 14.89 9.71
C SER A 85 2.18 13.63 10.48
N SER A 86 1.88 13.79 11.77
CA SER A 86 1.33 12.68 12.57
C SER A 86 0.04 12.11 11.97
N GLN A 87 -0.75 12.96 11.30
CA GLN A 87 -1.97 12.53 10.61
C GLN A 87 -1.65 11.63 9.41
N GLU A 88 -0.67 11.96 8.58
CA GLU A 88 -0.26 11.11 7.45
C GLU A 88 0.24 9.76 7.96
N LEU A 89 1.02 9.74 9.03
CA LEU A 89 1.49 8.49 9.66
C LEU A 89 0.32 7.62 10.12
N THR A 90 -0.69 8.20 10.77
CA THR A 90 -1.89 7.47 11.18
C THR A 90 -2.65 6.91 9.97
N VAL A 91 -2.78 7.67 8.89
CA VAL A 91 -3.46 7.21 7.67
C VAL A 91 -2.68 6.09 6.98
N MET A 92 -1.35 6.19 6.93
CA MET A 92 -0.48 5.15 6.38
C MET A 92 -0.62 3.83 7.15
N ASP A 93 -0.63 3.91 8.48
CA ASP A 93 -0.84 2.75 9.35
C ASP A 93 -2.24 2.13 9.17
N GLU A 94 -3.27 2.97 9.06
CA GLU A 94 -4.65 2.54 8.77
C GLU A 94 -4.72 1.78 7.44
N ILE A 95 -4.09 2.29 6.38
CA ILE A 95 -4.03 1.64 5.06
C ILE A 95 -3.38 0.25 5.17
N LEU A 96 -2.21 0.16 5.80
CA LEU A 96 -1.48 -1.11 5.93
C LEU A 96 -2.28 -2.14 6.74
N THR A 97 -2.94 -1.70 7.81
CA THR A 97 -3.77 -2.55 8.65
C THR A 97 -4.94 -3.13 7.86
N ARG A 98 -5.70 -2.28 7.16
CA ARG A 98 -6.85 -2.72 6.35
C ARG A 98 -6.46 -3.69 5.23
N LEU A 99 -5.35 -3.42 4.56
CA LEU A 99 -4.83 -4.33 3.53
C LEU A 99 -4.39 -5.67 4.11
N SER A 100 -3.76 -5.68 5.28
CA SER A 100 -3.32 -6.90 5.97
C SER A 100 -4.51 -7.74 6.45
N GLU A 101 -5.53 -7.11 7.04
CA GLU A 101 -6.79 -7.75 7.41
C GLU A 101 -7.47 -8.39 6.19
N LYS A 102 -7.49 -7.66 5.06
CA LYS A 102 -8.06 -8.18 3.82
C LYS A 102 -7.30 -9.39 3.30
N LEU A 103 -5.96 -9.32 3.29
CA LEU A 103 -5.11 -10.43 2.88
C LEU A 103 -5.34 -11.67 3.75
N ALA A 104 -5.39 -11.50 5.08
CA ALA A 104 -5.67 -12.59 6.01
C ALA A 104 -7.04 -13.23 5.75
N SER A 105 -8.07 -12.41 5.48
CA SER A 105 -9.40 -12.90 5.09
C SER A 105 -9.37 -13.72 3.81
N ILE A 106 -8.63 -13.27 2.77
CA ILE A 106 -8.50 -14.00 1.50
C ILE A 106 -7.80 -15.35 1.70
N ILE A 107 -6.69 -15.37 2.44
CA ILE A 107 -5.93 -16.58 2.74
C ILE A 107 -6.82 -17.61 3.43
N LYS A 108 -7.58 -17.18 4.45
CA LYS A 108 -8.51 -18.02 5.20
C LYS A 108 -9.62 -18.59 4.31
N VAL A 109 -10.24 -17.76 3.46
CA VAL A 109 -11.34 -18.20 2.58
C VAL A 109 -10.86 -19.19 1.53
N LYS A 110 -9.63 -19.03 1.04
CA LYS A 110 -9.05 -19.87 -0.02
C LYS A 110 -8.27 -21.08 0.49
N ASN A 111 -8.19 -21.30 1.81
CA ASN A 111 -7.38 -22.36 2.44
C ASN A 111 -5.94 -22.38 1.90
N LEU A 112 -5.27 -21.22 1.87
CA LEU A 112 -3.90 -21.09 1.39
C LEU A 112 -2.85 -21.30 2.50
N GLU A 113 -3.17 -22.07 3.54
CA GLU A 113 -2.28 -22.41 4.67
C GLU A 113 -1.33 -23.58 4.37
#